data_AF-F0J9T4-F1
#
_entry.id   AF-F0J9T4-F1
#
_cell.length_a   1.000
_cell.length_b   1.000
_cell.length_c   1.000
_cell.angle_alpha   90.00
_cell.angle_beta   90.00
_cell.angle_gamma   90.00
#
_symmetry.space_group_name_H-M   'P 1'
#
loop_
_entity.id
_entity.type
_entity.pdbx_description
1 polymer ?
#
loop_
_entity_poly.entity_id
_entity_poly.type
_entity_poly.pdbx_seq_one_letter_code
_entity_poly.pdbx_strand_id
1 'polypeptide(L)'
;MYAALLGTYIVVVASIVSALRYEDNPLHFKHHLASDFTEVNETLFVKTQSKRGNWGPEHRCQAMTKAPQNESEVPAHFVYRLMYGNSRNDTQAFNTTLTTGKTEPHESPNTLVYHSHTDGQSIELKLLFCDLPNGCFIVVAYNSSNGRGCRLFQTESTVNRPIPQVCLRVYRENCPRSTVQIYYPFCKTLLADYLP
;
A
#
# COMPACT_ATOMS: atom_id res chain seq x y z
N MET A 1 -3.06 40.92 -59.72
CA MET A 1 -2.56 40.99 -58.33
C MET A 1 -3.27 39.91 -57.52
N TYR A 2 -2.57 38.81 -57.20
CA TYR A 2 -3.10 37.75 -56.32
C TYR A 2 -2.52 37.97 -54.91
N ALA A 3 -3.40 38.15 -53.93
CA ALA A 3 -3.02 38.22 -52.52
C ALA A 3 -3.25 36.84 -51.90
N ALA A 4 -2.16 36.16 -51.50
CA ALA A 4 -2.22 34.91 -50.76
C ALA A 4 -2.26 35.20 -49.26
N LEU A 5 -3.32 34.76 -48.59
CA LEU A 5 -3.44 34.77 -47.13
C LEU A 5 -2.93 33.44 -46.58
N LEU A 6 -1.76 33.45 -45.94
CA LEU A 6 -1.21 32.33 -45.18
C LEU A 6 -1.79 32.39 -43.76
N GLY A 7 -2.77 31.55 -43.47
CA GLY A 7 -3.30 31.35 -42.12
C GLY A 7 -2.38 30.41 -41.32
N THR A 8 -1.71 30.92 -40.30
CA THR A 8 -0.93 30.12 -39.35
C THR A 8 -1.85 29.55 -38.26
N TYR A 9 -2.05 28.22 -38.27
CA TYR A 9 -2.68 27.51 -37.15
C TYR A 9 -1.68 27.44 -35.99
N ILE A 10 -1.94 28.16 -34.91
CA ILE A 10 -1.23 27.99 -33.64
C ILE A 10 -1.94 26.88 -32.86
N VAL A 11 -1.36 25.68 -32.83
CA VAL A 11 -1.79 24.61 -31.93
C VAL A 11 -1.24 24.92 -30.54
N VAL A 12 -2.06 25.50 -29.67
CA VAL A 12 -1.72 25.67 -28.26
C VAL A 12 -1.92 24.32 -27.57
N VAL A 13 -0.84 23.56 -27.38
CA VAL A 13 -0.86 22.40 -26.50
C VAL A 13 -0.80 22.93 -25.06
N ALA A 14 -1.97 23.13 -24.45
CA ALA A 14 -2.05 23.41 -23.03
C ALA A 14 -1.53 22.17 -22.28
N SER A 15 -0.31 22.25 -21.73
CA SER A 15 0.21 21.23 -20.83
C SER A 15 -0.60 21.27 -19.54
N ILE A 16 -1.67 20.47 -19.48
CA ILE A 16 -2.35 20.21 -18.22
C ILE A 16 -1.44 19.26 -17.43
N VAL A 17 -0.38 19.79 -16.84
CA VAL A 17 0.37 19.04 -15.81
C VAL A 17 -0.52 19.05 -14.57
N SER A 18 -1.55 18.20 -14.58
CA SER A 18 -2.04 17.63 -13.33
C SER A 18 -0.81 17.00 -12.70
N ALA A 19 -0.24 17.63 -11.67
CA ALA A 19 0.96 17.12 -11.02
C ALA A 19 0.74 15.65 -10.68
N LEU A 20 1.43 14.75 -11.42
CA LEU A 20 1.26 13.32 -11.27
C LEU A 20 1.51 12.96 -9.81
N ARG A 21 0.62 12.14 -9.24
CA ARG A 21 0.81 11.62 -7.88
C ARG A 21 2.08 10.77 -7.85
N TYR A 22 2.74 10.69 -6.70
CA TYR A 22 3.99 9.94 -6.56
C TYR A 22 3.82 8.49 -7.05
N GLU A 23 2.74 7.81 -6.63
CA GLU A 23 2.41 6.44 -7.02
C GLU A 23 2.15 6.26 -8.53
N ASP A 24 1.93 7.34 -9.28
CA ASP A 24 1.65 7.33 -10.73
C ASP A 24 2.77 8.03 -11.54
N ASN A 25 3.88 8.39 -10.90
CA ASN A 25 5.01 9.06 -11.54
C ASN A 25 6.01 8.03 -12.12
N PRO A 26 6.28 8.03 -13.44
CA PRO A 26 7.21 7.10 -14.08
C PRO A 26 8.62 7.07 -13.50
N LEU A 27 9.09 8.18 -12.92
CA LEU A 27 10.40 8.26 -12.26
C LEU A 27 10.53 7.34 -11.05
N HIS A 28 9.41 6.85 -10.52
CA HIS A 28 9.36 6.04 -9.31
C HIS A 28 8.80 4.63 -9.54
N PHE A 29 8.47 4.22 -10.77
CA PHE A 29 7.84 2.93 -11.07
C PHE A 29 8.58 1.71 -10.51
N LYS A 30 9.92 1.76 -10.46
CA LYS A 30 10.73 0.70 -9.83
C LYS A 30 10.42 0.44 -8.35
N HIS A 31 9.72 1.36 -7.68
CA HIS A 31 9.30 1.25 -6.28
C HIS A 31 7.83 0.87 -6.14
N HIS A 32 7.10 0.67 -7.24
CA HIS A 32 5.64 0.48 -7.22
C HIS A 32 5.24 -0.95 -7.63
N LEU A 33 6.19 -1.87 -7.75
CA LEU A 33 5.92 -3.23 -8.19
C LEU A 33 5.16 -4.01 -7.12
N ALA A 34 3.98 -4.51 -7.46
CA ALA A 34 3.20 -5.34 -6.55
C ALA A 34 3.91 -6.68 -6.24
N SER A 35 4.77 -7.17 -7.14
CA SER A 35 5.61 -8.35 -6.93
C SER A 35 6.53 -8.19 -5.71
N ASP A 36 7.13 -7.01 -5.52
CA ASP A 36 8.01 -6.78 -4.39
C ASP A 36 7.29 -6.94 -3.04
N PHE A 37 5.98 -6.65 -3.00
CA PHE A 37 5.15 -6.86 -1.82
C PHE A 37 4.76 -8.34 -1.65
N THR A 38 4.41 -9.02 -2.75
CA THR A 38 3.90 -10.39 -2.71
C THR A 38 4.98 -11.47 -2.65
N GLU A 39 6.23 -11.13 -2.94
CA GLU A 39 7.42 -12.00 -2.78
C GLU A 39 7.92 -12.07 -1.32
N VAL A 40 7.41 -11.20 -0.43
CA VAL A 40 7.79 -11.23 0.99
C VAL A 40 7.28 -12.51 1.65
N ASN A 41 8.23 -13.31 2.16
CA ASN A 41 7.98 -14.59 2.83
C ASN A 41 8.08 -14.51 4.37
N GLU A 42 7.83 -13.32 4.94
CA GLU A 42 7.74 -13.11 6.38
C GLU A 42 6.52 -12.24 6.72
N THR A 43 6.16 -12.15 8.00
CA THR A 43 5.02 -11.34 8.43
C THR A 43 5.28 -9.85 8.18
N LEU A 44 4.31 -9.17 7.57
CA LEU A 44 4.30 -7.72 7.40
C LEU A 44 3.46 -7.08 8.51
N PHE A 45 4.07 -6.22 9.32
CA PHE A 45 3.38 -5.46 10.36
C PHE A 45 3.09 -4.05 9.89
N VAL A 46 1.89 -3.53 10.18
CA VAL A 46 1.59 -2.11 9.97
C VAL A 46 2.27 -1.31 11.08
N LYS A 47 3.27 -0.52 10.71
CA LYS A 47 3.99 0.35 11.64
C LYS A 47 3.17 1.58 12.00
N THR A 48 2.65 2.27 10.98
CA THR A 48 1.84 3.48 11.12
C THR A 48 0.84 3.60 9.97
N GLN A 49 -0.29 4.28 10.20
CA GLN A 49 -1.27 4.59 9.17
C GLN A 49 -1.96 5.94 9.37
N SER A 50 -2.65 6.42 8.34
CA SER A 50 -3.53 7.60 8.45
C SER A 50 -4.68 7.35 9.44
N LYS A 51 -5.00 8.35 10.29
CA LYS A 51 -6.07 8.20 11.30
C LYS A 51 -7.48 8.04 10.73
N ARG A 52 -7.74 8.65 9.57
CA ARG A 52 -9.06 8.69 8.94
C ARG A 52 -9.06 7.82 7.71
N GLY A 53 -10.19 7.15 7.46
CA GLY A 53 -10.59 6.68 6.15
C GLY A 53 -10.82 5.19 5.97
N ASN A 54 -11.00 4.45 7.07
CA ASN A 54 -11.36 3.03 7.06
C ASN A 54 -10.49 2.19 6.11
N TRP A 55 -9.17 2.44 6.13
CA TRP A 55 -8.19 1.76 5.27
C TRP A 55 -7.74 0.40 5.81
N GLY A 56 -8.27 0.04 6.96
CA GLY A 56 -7.97 -1.15 7.73
C GLY A 56 -8.62 -1.06 9.10
N PRO A 57 -8.41 -2.09 9.94
CA PRO A 57 -9.00 -2.14 11.26
C PRO A 57 -8.66 -0.94 12.13
N GLU A 58 -9.56 -0.60 13.05
CA GLU A 58 -9.31 0.43 14.07
C GLU A 58 -8.32 -0.05 15.14
N HIS A 59 -8.15 -1.36 15.26
CA HIS A 59 -7.27 -2.02 16.22
C HIS A 59 -5.81 -1.62 16.02
N ARG A 60 -5.04 -1.64 17.10
CA ARG A 60 -3.57 -1.66 17.04
C ARG A 60 -3.09 -3.04 16.58
N CYS A 61 -1.76 -3.19 16.54
CA CYS A 61 -1.10 -4.47 16.26
C CYS A 61 -1.66 -5.17 15.04
N GLN A 62 -1.65 -4.51 13.89
CA GLN A 62 -2.12 -5.09 12.64
C GLN A 62 -0.94 -5.73 11.91
N ALA A 63 -1.16 -6.95 11.40
CA ALA A 63 -0.19 -7.68 10.62
C ALA A 63 -0.87 -8.52 9.55
N MET A 64 -0.08 -8.91 8.55
CA MET A 64 -0.49 -9.90 7.56
C MET A 64 0.68 -10.80 7.23
N THR A 65 0.42 -12.08 7.03
CA THR A 65 1.41 -13.04 6.56
C THR A 65 0.88 -13.77 5.35
N LYS A 66 1.75 -14.04 4.38
CA LYS A 66 1.39 -14.84 3.21
C LYS A 66 1.20 -16.28 3.68
N ALA A 67 0.03 -16.85 3.43
CA ALA A 67 -0.21 -18.24 3.76
C ALA A 67 0.71 -19.13 2.90
N PRO A 68 1.23 -20.23 3.45
CA PRO A 68 1.87 -21.26 2.63
C PRO A 68 0.82 -21.80 1.67
N GLN A 69 0.89 -21.39 0.41
CA GLN A 69 0.08 -21.95 -0.66
C GLN A 69 0.97 -22.80 -1.54
N ASN A 70 0.49 -24.00 -1.89
CA ASN A 70 0.80 -24.55 -3.20
C ASN A 70 0.29 -23.50 -4.20
N GLU A 71 1.16 -23.02 -5.10
CA GLU A 71 0.90 -21.93 -6.05
C GLU A 71 -0.59 -21.83 -6.42
N SER A 72 -1.23 -20.68 -6.16
CA SER A 72 -2.62 -20.49 -6.58
C SER A 72 -2.69 -20.72 -8.09
N GLU A 73 -3.57 -21.61 -8.55
CA GLU A 73 -3.75 -21.92 -9.98
C GLU A 73 -4.13 -20.66 -10.80
N VAL A 74 -4.56 -19.58 -10.12
CA VAL A 74 -4.91 -18.30 -10.71
C VAL A 74 -3.76 -17.31 -10.54
N PRO A 75 -3.12 -16.86 -11.64
CA PRO A 75 -2.10 -15.83 -11.59
C PRO A 75 -2.60 -14.58 -10.84
N ALA A 76 -1.73 -13.95 -10.06
CA ALA A 76 -2.00 -12.74 -9.27
C ALA A 76 -2.95 -12.89 -8.06
N HIS A 77 -3.33 -14.11 -7.66
CA HIS A 77 -4.08 -14.37 -6.42
C HIS A 77 -3.17 -14.93 -5.32
N PHE A 78 -3.19 -14.29 -4.15
CA PHE A 78 -2.37 -14.69 -3.00
C PHE A 78 -3.25 -14.76 -1.75
N VAL A 79 -3.20 -15.87 -1.01
CA VAL A 79 -3.88 -15.94 0.27
C VAL A 79 -3.01 -15.35 1.36
N TYR A 80 -3.54 -14.39 2.09
CA TYR A 80 -2.92 -13.80 3.27
C TYR A 80 -3.77 -14.06 4.51
N ARG A 81 -3.10 -14.37 5.62
CA ARG A 81 -3.72 -14.34 6.94
C ARG A 81 -3.54 -12.95 7.53
N LEU A 82 -4.63 -12.23 7.74
CA LEU A 82 -4.65 -10.94 8.43
C LEU A 82 -4.84 -11.16 9.92
N MET A 83 -4.18 -10.35 10.73
CA MET A 83 -4.18 -10.42 12.18
C MET A 83 -4.25 -9.01 12.75
N TYR A 84 -5.07 -8.79 13.78
CA TYR A 84 -5.12 -7.51 14.50
C TYR A 84 -5.69 -7.66 15.90
N GLY A 85 -5.44 -6.68 16.77
CA GLY A 85 -6.06 -6.63 18.08
C GLY A 85 -5.48 -5.57 19.01
N ASN A 86 -6.24 -5.16 20.03
CA ASN A 86 -5.74 -4.24 21.06
C ASN A 86 -5.25 -4.95 22.32
N SER A 87 -5.77 -6.16 22.59
CA SER A 87 -5.46 -6.97 23.77
C SER A 87 -5.71 -8.45 23.47
N ARG A 88 -5.26 -9.36 24.35
CA ARG A 88 -5.34 -10.82 24.13
C ARG A 88 -6.77 -11.32 23.92
N ASN A 89 -7.77 -10.69 24.54
CA ASN A 89 -9.17 -11.08 24.40
C ASN A 89 -9.86 -10.40 23.20
N ASP A 90 -9.14 -9.54 22.48
CA ASP A 90 -9.60 -8.72 21.36
C ASP A 90 -8.71 -8.94 20.12
N THR A 91 -8.13 -10.14 20.00
CA THR A 91 -7.36 -10.53 18.82
C THR A 91 -8.25 -11.25 17.82
N GLN A 92 -8.12 -10.88 16.55
CA GLN A 92 -8.83 -11.48 15.45
C GLN A 92 -7.84 -11.87 14.35
N ALA A 93 -8.13 -12.97 13.67
CA ALA A 93 -7.40 -13.38 12.50
C ALA A 93 -8.34 -14.05 11.49
N PHE A 94 -8.12 -13.78 10.21
CA PHE A 94 -8.87 -14.42 9.12
C PHE A 94 -8.04 -14.48 7.84
N ASN A 95 -8.41 -15.36 6.93
CA ASN A 95 -7.77 -15.45 5.62
C ASN A 95 -8.49 -14.53 4.63
N THR A 96 -7.72 -13.78 3.85
CA THR A 96 -8.22 -12.97 2.74
C THR A 96 -7.45 -13.32 1.47
N THR A 97 -8.10 -13.14 0.33
CA THR A 97 -7.44 -13.19 -0.97
C THR A 97 -6.99 -11.79 -1.33
N LEU A 98 -5.68 -11.62 -1.52
CA LEU A 98 -5.07 -10.45 -2.09
C LEU A 98 -4.88 -10.68 -3.59
N THR A 99 -5.43 -9.76 -4.40
CA THR A 99 -5.19 -9.74 -5.84
C THR A 99 -4.34 -8.55 -6.23
N THR A 100 -3.51 -8.72 -7.26
CA THR A 100 -2.74 -7.61 -7.82
C THR A 100 -3.33 -7.14 -9.15
N GLY A 101 -3.19 -5.84 -9.42
CA GLY A 101 -3.71 -5.21 -10.62
C GLY A 101 -2.80 -4.09 -11.10
N LYS A 102 -3.23 -3.43 -12.17
CA LYS A 102 -2.45 -2.41 -12.85
C LYS A 102 -3.31 -1.17 -13.10
N THR A 103 -2.76 0.00 -12.84
CA THR A 103 -3.38 1.28 -13.18
C THR A 103 -2.49 2.07 -14.14
N GLU A 104 -3.10 2.79 -15.09
CA GLU A 104 -2.35 3.74 -15.91
C GLU A 104 -1.61 4.78 -15.02
N PRO A 105 -0.36 5.16 -15.35
CA PRO A 105 0.40 4.83 -16.57
C PRO A 105 1.34 3.63 -16.42
N HIS A 106 1.10 2.71 -15.47
CA HIS A 106 2.01 1.59 -15.22
C HIS A 106 1.91 0.49 -16.27
N GLU A 107 3.04 -0.11 -16.61
CA GLU A 107 3.12 -1.30 -17.46
C GLU A 107 3.10 -2.61 -16.67
N SER A 108 3.51 -2.56 -15.39
CA SER A 108 3.52 -3.69 -14.45
C SER A 108 2.48 -3.53 -13.34
N PRO A 109 2.01 -4.62 -12.70
CA PRO A 109 1.08 -4.52 -11.58
C PRO A 109 1.62 -3.67 -10.43
N ASN A 110 0.79 -2.73 -9.96
CA ASN A 110 1.12 -1.75 -8.92
C ASN A 110 0.03 -1.59 -7.85
N THR A 111 -1.06 -2.35 -7.95
CA THR A 111 -2.15 -2.34 -6.96
C THR A 111 -2.25 -3.63 -6.19
N LEU A 112 -2.79 -3.53 -4.98
CA LEU A 112 -3.20 -4.61 -4.10
C LEU A 112 -4.68 -4.41 -3.78
N VAL A 113 -5.47 -5.47 -3.90
CA VAL A 113 -6.89 -5.45 -3.53
C VAL A 113 -7.16 -6.60 -2.57
N TYR A 114 -7.68 -6.30 -1.39
CA TYR A 114 -8.05 -7.32 -0.40
C TYR A 114 -9.11 -6.83 0.59
N HIS A 115 -9.74 -7.76 1.30
CA HIS A 115 -10.67 -7.43 2.38
C HIS A 115 -9.89 -7.15 3.67
N SER A 116 -10.08 -5.97 4.25
CA SER A 116 -9.40 -5.59 5.50
C SER A 116 -10.11 -6.09 6.77
N HIS A 117 -11.33 -6.60 6.62
CA HIS A 117 -12.18 -7.20 7.65
C HIS A 117 -12.95 -8.39 7.06
N THR A 118 -13.44 -9.31 7.91
CA THR A 118 -14.22 -10.49 7.50
C THR A 118 -15.44 -10.15 6.65
N ASP A 119 -16.13 -9.06 6.98
CA ASP A 119 -17.37 -8.63 6.33
C ASP A 119 -17.24 -7.27 5.61
N GLY A 120 -16.00 -6.80 5.45
CA GLY A 120 -15.69 -5.50 4.84
C GLY A 120 -15.70 -5.56 3.32
N GLN A 121 -15.89 -4.41 2.67
CA GLN A 121 -15.61 -4.28 1.24
C GLN A 121 -14.10 -4.40 0.98
N SER A 122 -13.75 -4.91 -0.20
CA SER A 122 -12.37 -4.91 -0.67
C SER A 122 -11.86 -3.48 -0.79
N ILE A 123 -10.61 -3.26 -0.38
CA ILE A 123 -9.93 -1.98 -0.49
C ILE A 123 -8.88 -2.11 -1.58
N GLU A 124 -8.95 -1.24 -2.59
CA GLU A 124 -7.87 -1.08 -3.56
C GLU A 124 -6.82 -0.12 -3.02
N LEU A 125 -5.57 -0.56 -3.05
CA LEU A 125 -4.39 0.15 -2.59
C LEU A 125 -3.36 0.18 -3.72
N LYS A 126 -2.81 1.35 -4.01
CA LYS A 126 -1.63 1.48 -4.88
C LYS A 126 -0.36 1.37 -4.05
N LEU A 127 0.68 0.73 -4.59
CA LEU A 127 2.03 0.81 -4.01
C LEU A 127 2.55 2.23 -4.21
N LEU A 128 2.75 2.93 -3.11
CA LEU A 128 3.37 4.25 -3.09
C LEU A 128 4.89 4.13 -3.08
N PHE A 129 5.43 3.14 -2.36
CA PHE A 129 6.87 2.95 -2.26
C PHE A 129 7.21 1.57 -1.72
N CYS A 130 8.26 0.97 -2.27
CA CYS A 130 8.85 -0.26 -1.80
C CYS A 130 10.37 -0.07 -1.63
N ASP A 131 10.86 -0.51 -0.48
CA ASP A 131 12.27 -0.65 -0.13
C ASP A 131 12.47 -2.04 0.47
N LEU A 132 12.41 -3.04 -0.43
CA LEU A 132 12.50 -4.46 -0.10
C LEU A 132 13.74 -4.82 0.75
N PRO A 133 14.97 -4.32 0.46
CA PRO A 133 16.15 -4.64 1.27
C PRO A 133 16.03 -4.19 2.73
N ASN A 134 15.29 -3.12 3.00
CA ASN A 134 15.05 -2.62 4.35
C ASN A 134 13.68 -3.01 4.90
N GLY A 135 12.95 -3.86 4.17
CA GLY A 135 11.65 -4.39 4.53
C GLY A 135 10.60 -3.32 4.77
N CYS A 136 10.59 -2.22 4.01
CA CYS A 136 9.63 -1.12 4.18
C CYS A 136 8.72 -0.96 2.96
N PHE A 137 7.41 -0.86 3.21
CA PHE A 137 6.42 -0.73 2.15
C PHE A 137 5.41 0.34 2.51
N ILE A 138 5.01 1.16 1.55
CA ILE A 138 3.97 2.15 1.73
C ILE A 138 2.92 1.90 0.66
N VAL A 139 1.68 1.79 1.12
CA VAL A 139 0.51 1.69 0.25
C VAL A 139 -0.40 2.88 0.48
N VAL A 140 -1.10 3.28 -0.56
CA VAL A 140 -2.01 4.42 -0.56
C VAL A 140 -3.35 4.05 -1.16
N ALA A 141 -4.43 4.51 -0.52
CA ALA A 141 -5.77 4.47 -1.07
C ALA A 141 -6.35 5.89 -1.15
N TYR A 142 -7.36 6.04 -2.00
CA TYR A 142 -8.13 7.25 -2.13
C TYR A 142 -9.63 6.91 -2.12
N ASN A 143 -10.40 7.66 -1.36
CA ASN A 143 -11.86 7.54 -1.29
C ASN A 143 -12.41 8.97 -1.31
N SER A 144 -13.45 9.21 -2.11
CA SER A 144 -14.12 10.51 -2.21
C SER A 144 -14.58 11.07 -0.85
N SER A 145 -15.04 10.21 0.07
CA SER A 145 -15.52 10.61 1.39
C SER A 145 -14.41 10.87 2.41
N ASN A 146 -13.30 10.13 2.32
CA ASN A 146 -12.26 10.13 3.35
C ASN A 146 -10.91 10.72 2.88
N GLY A 147 -10.83 11.09 1.61
CA GLY A 147 -9.61 11.56 0.97
C GLY A 147 -8.56 10.47 0.84
N ARG A 148 -7.30 10.89 0.92
CA ARG A 148 -6.12 10.03 0.78
C ARG A 148 -5.78 9.35 2.12
N GLY A 149 -5.48 8.07 2.09
CA GLY A 149 -5.02 7.28 3.22
C GLY A 149 -3.75 6.52 2.92
N CYS A 150 -2.83 6.44 3.88
CA CYS A 150 -1.62 5.63 3.72
C CYS A 150 -1.46 4.62 4.86
N ARG A 151 -0.85 3.49 4.55
CA ARG A 151 -0.35 2.50 5.52
C ARG A 151 1.12 2.22 5.23
N LEU A 152 1.95 2.24 6.27
CA LEU A 152 3.36 1.89 6.19
C LEU A 152 3.54 0.55 6.90
N PHE A 153 4.07 -0.42 6.17
CA PHE A 153 4.42 -1.74 6.65
C PHE A 153 5.91 -1.84 6.87
N GLN A 154 6.29 -2.64 7.86
CA GLN A 154 7.64 -3.18 7.98
C GLN A 154 7.58 -4.69 8.13
N THR A 155 8.59 -5.37 7.58
CA THR A 155 8.75 -6.81 7.78
C THR A 155 9.02 -7.16 9.24
N GLU A 156 8.69 -8.37 9.63
CA GLU A 156 8.88 -8.87 10.99
C GLU A 156 10.32 -8.72 11.50
N SER A 157 11.30 -8.98 10.63
CA SER A 157 12.73 -8.85 10.91
C SER A 157 13.17 -7.40 11.17
N THR A 158 12.45 -6.41 10.63
CA THR A 158 12.82 -4.98 10.69
C THR A 158 11.90 -4.12 11.54
N VAL A 159 10.68 -4.58 11.87
CA VAL A 159 9.64 -3.77 12.52
C VAL A 159 10.02 -3.27 13.91
N ASN A 160 10.95 -3.89 14.63
CA ASN A 160 11.45 -3.36 15.92
C ASN A 160 12.48 -2.24 15.76
N ARG A 161 12.98 -2.00 14.55
CA ARG A 161 13.91 -0.92 14.23
C ARG A 161 13.14 0.37 13.90
N PRO A 162 13.82 1.52 13.84
CA PRO A 162 13.25 2.72 13.25
C PRO A 162 12.87 2.50 11.78
N ILE A 163 11.90 3.27 11.29
CA ILE A 163 11.54 3.28 9.85
C ILE A 163 12.77 3.76 9.06
N PRO A 164 13.17 3.08 7.98
CA PRO A 164 14.26 3.54 7.11
C PRO A 164 14.06 4.98 6.64
N GLN A 165 15.12 5.78 6.64
CA GLN A 165 15.03 7.23 6.41
C GLN A 165 14.37 7.58 5.06
N VAL A 166 14.66 6.82 4.01
CA VAL A 166 14.05 7.02 2.68
C VAL A 166 12.55 6.73 2.73
N CYS A 167 12.15 5.60 3.32
CA CYS A 167 10.75 5.24 3.47
C CYS A 167 9.98 6.28 4.32
N LEU A 168 10.57 6.74 5.43
CA LEU A 168 9.99 7.78 6.28
C LEU A 168 9.81 9.11 5.54
N ARG A 169 10.78 9.49 4.70
CA ARG A 169 10.70 10.69 3.86
C ARG A 169 9.53 10.60 2.89
N VAL A 170 9.47 9.53 2.10
CA VAL A 170 8.39 9.32 1.12
C VAL A 170 7.02 9.32 1.80
N TYR A 171 6.90 8.67 2.95
CA TYR A 171 5.67 8.68 3.75
C TYR A 171 5.28 10.10 4.17
N ARG A 172 6.20 10.89 4.73
CA ARG A 172 5.92 12.25 5.21
C ARG A 172 5.54 13.23 4.10
N GLU A 173 6.15 13.08 2.92
CA GLU A 173 5.93 13.96 1.77
C GLU A 173 4.63 13.66 1.05
N ASN A 174 4.19 12.39 1.05
CA ASN A 174 3.10 11.93 0.19
C ASN A 174 1.85 11.45 0.94
N CYS A 175 1.87 11.38 2.27
CA CYS A 175 0.75 10.92 3.09
C CYS A 175 0.19 12.02 3.99
N PRO A 176 -1.07 11.89 4.45
CA PRO A 176 -1.65 12.83 5.41
C PRO A 176 -0.81 12.94 6.69
N ARG A 177 -0.67 14.16 7.22
CA ARG A 177 0.08 14.42 8.47
C ARG A 177 -0.54 13.78 9.70
N SER A 178 -1.86 13.56 9.69
CA SER A 178 -2.59 12.97 10.80
C SER A 178 -2.50 11.45 10.77
N THR A 179 -1.51 10.90 11.47
CA THR A 179 -1.23 9.46 11.53
C THR A 179 -1.34 8.89 12.95
N VAL A 180 -1.42 7.57 13.03
CA VAL A 180 -1.45 6.80 14.27
C VAL A 180 -0.43 5.67 14.20
N GLN A 181 0.31 5.48 15.28
CA GLN A 181 1.19 4.34 15.46
C GLN A 181 0.37 3.08 15.72
N ILE A 182 0.55 2.08 14.88
CA ILE A 182 -0.18 0.80 14.93
C ILE A 182 0.66 -0.28 15.60
N TYR A 183 1.96 -0.32 15.29
CA TYR A 183 2.87 -1.29 15.88
C TYR A 183 3.53 -0.78 17.16
N TYR A 184 3.59 -1.68 18.14
CA TYR A 184 4.39 -1.59 19.35
C TYR A 184 5.13 -2.92 19.53
N PRO A 185 6.28 -2.97 20.22
CA PRO A 185 7.04 -4.22 20.38
C PRO A 185 6.22 -5.40 20.93
N PHE A 186 5.26 -5.13 21.83
CA PHE A 186 4.38 -6.17 22.39
C PHE A 186 3.44 -6.80 21.36
N CYS A 187 3.24 -6.20 20.17
CA CYS A 187 2.36 -6.73 19.15
C CYS A 187 2.79 -8.11 18.65
N LYS A 188 4.11 -8.42 18.65
CA LYS A 188 4.60 -9.77 18.33
C LYS A 188 4.08 -10.79 19.33
N THR A 189 4.16 -10.48 20.62
CA THR A 189 3.65 -11.36 21.69
C THR A 189 2.14 -11.44 21.67
N LEU A 190 1.45 -10.33 21.37
CA LEU A 190 0.00 -10.29 21.30
C LEU A 190 -0.55 -11.19 20.18
N LEU A 191 0.11 -11.19 19.02
CA LEU A 191 -0.31 -11.96 17.86
C LEU A 191 0.35 -13.34 17.75
N ALA A 192 1.16 -13.75 18.74
CA ALA A 192 2.00 -14.94 18.66
C ALA A 192 1.22 -16.21 18.30
N ASP A 193 -0.01 -16.35 18.80
CA ASP A 193 -0.88 -17.51 18.55
C ASP A 193 -1.36 -17.62 17.08
N TYR A 194 -1.11 -16.59 16.26
CA TYR A 194 -1.51 -16.51 14.84
C TYR A 194 -0.35 -16.33 13.87
N LEU A 195 0.85 -16.04 14.36
CA LEU A 195 2.06 -15.95 13.55
C LEU A 195 2.49 -17.36 13.08
N PRO A 196 3.12 -17.46 11.90
CA PRO A 196 3.60 -18.74 11.36
C PRO A 196 4.76 -19.33 12.18
#